data_AF-A0A955CDC5-F1
#
_entry.id   AF-A0A955CDC5-F1
#
_cell.length_a   1.000
_cell.length_b   1.000
_cell.length_c   1.000
_cell.angle_alpha   90.00
_cell.angle_beta   90.00
_cell.angle_gamma   90.00
#
_symmetry.space_group_name_H-M   'P 1'
#
loop_
_entity.id
_entity.type
_entity.pdbx_description
1 polymer ?
#
loop_
_entity_poly.entity_id
_entity_poly.type
_entity_poly.pdbx_seq_one_letter_code
_entity_poly.pdbx_strand_id
1 'polypeptide(L)'
;YHYLQSVQGYLAPPIFVVFFFGVLMKRLNAKGCLAALLVGFALGLFRLAVDTPVTLGMSGYEHGYTEGSFLWVIQNMYFQYYSVIIFLVSLATLIGVSYATAPPCSDRIQGLTFGTLSDEDRRKSRASWGAGDVVTSIVVMIIIVVAYLYFRG
;
A
#
# COMPACT_ATOMS: atom_id res chain seq x y z
N TYR A 1 5.19 3.01 -20.32
CA TYR A 1 4.71 3.66 -19.08
C TYR A 1 3.73 2.77 -18.30
N HIS A 2 2.63 2.30 -18.90
CA HIS A 2 1.64 1.47 -18.19
C HIS A 2 2.21 0.20 -17.52
N TYR A 3 3.09 -0.56 -18.18
CA TYR A 3 3.63 -1.80 -17.60
C TYR A 3 4.41 -1.57 -16.28
N LEU A 4 5.35 -0.60 -16.26
CA LEU A 4 6.11 -0.29 -15.05
C LEU A 4 5.23 0.26 -13.93
N GLN A 5 4.23 1.08 -14.26
CA GLN A 5 3.27 1.59 -13.28
C GLN A 5 2.36 0.49 -12.72
N SER A 6 1.95 -0.48 -13.54
CA SER A 6 1.20 -1.65 -13.09
C SER A 6 2.02 -2.54 -12.15
N VAL A 7 3.29 -2.81 -12.50
CA VAL A 7 4.21 -3.60 -11.65
C VAL A 7 4.40 -2.92 -10.29
N GLN A 8 4.64 -1.61 -10.27
CA GLN A 8 4.73 -0.84 -9.02
C GLN A 8 3.40 -0.85 -8.26
N GLY A 9 2.28 -0.74 -8.97
CA GLY A 9 0.93 -0.80 -8.42
C GLY A 9 0.60 -2.12 -7.72
N TYR A 10 1.23 -3.24 -8.11
CA TYR A 10 1.02 -4.54 -7.48
C TYR A 10 1.88 -4.74 -6.22
N LEU A 11 3.08 -4.15 -6.18
CA LEU A 11 4.05 -4.36 -5.12
C LEU A 11 3.99 -3.31 -4.00
N ALA A 12 3.52 -2.10 -4.31
CA ALA A 12 3.39 -1.00 -3.34
C ALA A 12 2.31 -1.21 -2.25
N PRO A 13 1.11 -1.76 -2.55
CA PRO A 13 0.04 -1.90 -1.57
C PRO A 13 0.40 -2.64 -0.26
N PRO A 14 1.07 -3.81 -0.27
CA PRO A 14 1.39 -4.53 0.96
C PRO A 14 2.40 -3.76 1.82
N ILE A 15 3.35 -3.07 1.19
CA ILE A 15 4.33 -2.22 1.86
C ILE A 15 3.61 -1.07 2.56
N PHE A 16 2.71 -0.39 1.85
CA PHE A 16 1.89 0.69 2.42
C PHE A 16 1.09 0.20 3.63
N VAL A 17 0.45 -0.98 3.55
CA VAL A 17 -0.32 -1.56 4.65
C VAL A 17 0.53 -1.74 5.91
N VAL A 18 1.70 -2.39 5.80
CA VAL A 18 2.52 -2.66 6.99
C VAL A 18 3.11 -1.40 7.60
N PHE A 19 3.53 -0.43 6.80
CA PHE A 19 4.08 0.83 7.31
C PHE A 19 2.98 1.72 7.90
N PHE A 20 1.91 1.97 7.15
CA PHE A 20 0.85 2.88 7.56
C PHE A 20 0.16 2.37 8.83
N PHE A 21 -0.28 1.11 8.85
CA PHE A 21 -0.96 0.56 10.01
C PHE A 21 0.03 0.20 11.13
N GLY A 22 1.25 -0.20 10.82
CA GLY A 22 2.29 -0.47 11.84
C GLY A 22 2.62 0.76 12.68
N VAL A 23 2.59 1.95 12.09
CA VAL A 23 2.78 3.23 12.81
C VAL A 23 1.52 3.67 13.55
N LEU A 24 0.32 3.29 13.09
CA LEU A 24 -0.94 3.67 13.75
C LEU A 24 -1.34 2.74 14.90
N MET A 25 -1.00 1.44 14.83
CA MET A 25 -1.50 0.41 15.74
C MET A 25 -0.39 -0.29 16.52
N LYS A 26 -0.38 -0.11 17.85
CA LYS A 26 0.61 -0.73 18.75
C LYS A 26 0.57 -2.26 18.80
N ARG A 27 -0.60 -2.84 18.50
CA ARG A 27 -0.84 -4.29 18.63
C ARG A 27 -0.35 -5.08 17.43
N LEU A 28 0.11 -4.41 16.38
CA LEU A 28 0.69 -5.07 15.22
C LEU A 28 2.12 -5.49 15.53
N ASN A 29 2.52 -6.66 15.05
CA ASN A 29 3.83 -7.23 15.35
C ASN A 29 4.59 -7.64 14.08
N ALA A 30 5.89 -7.88 14.24
CA ALA A 30 6.78 -8.23 13.13
C ALA A 30 6.34 -9.49 12.37
N LYS A 31 5.71 -10.46 13.06
CA LYS A 31 5.20 -11.68 12.43
C LYS A 31 4.02 -11.38 11.50
N GLY A 32 3.08 -10.55 11.95
CA GLY A 32 1.96 -10.09 11.13
C GLY A 32 2.41 -9.23 9.96
N CYS A 33 3.39 -8.34 10.16
CA CYS A 33 3.98 -7.55 9.09
C CYS A 33 4.65 -8.44 8.03
N LEU A 34 5.48 -9.40 8.45
CA LEU A 34 6.13 -10.32 7.52
C LEU A 34 5.10 -11.16 6.75
N ALA A 35 4.09 -11.70 7.43
CA ALA A 35 3.02 -12.47 6.79
C ALA A 35 2.26 -11.63 5.75
N ALA A 36 1.88 -10.40 6.09
CA ALA A 36 1.18 -9.49 5.18
C ALA A 36 2.01 -9.12 3.94
N LEU A 37 3.31 -8.90 4.11
CA LEU A 37 4.26 -8.66 3.01
C LEU A 37 4.39 -9.88 2.11
N LEU A 38 4.59 -11.07 2.68
CA LEU A 38 4.74 -12.30 1.90
C LEU A 38 3.47 -12.64 1.12
N VAL A 39 2.30 -12.55 1.75
CA VAL A 39 1.01 -12.80 1.09
C VAL A 39 0.76 -11.78 -0.02
N GLY A 40 0.96 -10.48 0.25
CA GLY A 40 0.76 -9.45 -0.75
C GLY A 40 1.74 -9.55 -1.92
N PHE A 41 2.99 -9.89 -1.64
CA PHE A 41 4.00 -10.14 -2.66
C PHE A 41 3.65 -11.36 -3.53
N ALA A 42 3.18 -12.46 -2.93
CA ALA A 42 2.74 -13.63 -3.66
C ALA A 42 1.55 -13.32 -4.60
N LEU A 43 0.58 -12.54 -4.14
CA LEU A 43 -0.53 -12.06 -4.97
C LEU A 43 -0.05 -11.17 -6.13
N GLY A 44 0.88 -10.25 -5.85
CA GLY A 44 1.48 -9.40 -6.88
C GLY A 44 2.27 -10.19 -7.93
N LEU A 45 3.04 -11.19 -7.51
CA LEU A 45 3.75 -12.10 -8.42
C LEU A 45 2.78 -12.97 -9.24
N PHE A 46 1.72 -13.46 -8.63
CA PHE A 46 0.69 -14.22 -9.33
C PHE A 46 0.05 -13.37 -10.43
N ARG A 47 -0.30 -12.11 -10.12
CA ARG A 47 -0.79 -11.15 -11.12
C ARG A 47 0.20 -10.95 -12.27
N LEU A 48 1.47 -10.75 -11.94
CA LEU A 48 2.52 -10.57 -12.95
C LEU A 48 2.67 -11.83 -13.82
N ALA A 49 2.62 -13.02 -13.23
CA ALA A 49 2.71 -14.29 -13.94
C ALA A 49 1.53 -14.51 -14.90
N VAL A 50 0.34 -13.99 -14.58
CA VAL A 50 -0.84 -14.02 -15.45
C VAL A 50 -0.74 -12.96 -16.56
N ASP A 51 -0.26 -11.76 -16.25
CA ASP A 51 -0.18 -10.68 -17.23
C ASP A 51 0.96 -10.86 -18.24
N THR A 52 2.09 -11.44 -17.83
CA THR A 52 3.32 -11.54 -18.64
C THR A 52 3.14 -12.35 -19.93
N PRO A 53 2.55 -13.57 -19.92
CA PRO A 53 2.34 -14.38 -21.13
C PRO A 53 1.51 -13.67 -22.21
N VAL A 54 0.47 -12.96 -21.79
CA VAL A 54 -0.42 -12.26 -22.72
C VAL A 54 0.20 -10.96 -23.21
N THR A 55 0.87 -10.21 -22.32
CA THR A 55 1.54 -8.96 -22.69
C THR A 55 2.70 -9.20 -23.66
N LEU A 56 3.40 -10.34 -23.54
CA LEU A 56 4.50 -10.73 -24.42
C LEU A 56 4.04 -11.45 -25.70
N GLY A 57 2.75 -11.74 -25.86
CA GLY A 57 2.22 -12.44 -27.04
C GLY A 57 2.82 -13.84 -27.22
N MET A 58 2.99 -14.59 -26.13
CA MET A 58 3.51 -15.97 -26.24
C MET A 58 2.56 -16.86 -27.06
N SER A 59 3.12 -17.79 -27.82
CA SER A 59 2.35 -18.69 -28.70
C SER A 59 1.27 -19.44 -27.91
N GLY A 60 0.01 -19.28 -28.33
CA GLY A 60 -1.17 -19.83 -27.65
C GLY A 60 -1.90 -18.87 -26.69
N TYR A 61 -1.31 -17.70 -26.38
CA TYR A 61 -1.91 -16.66 -25.52
C TYR A 61 -2.04 -15.30 -26.21
N GLU A 62 -1.83 -15.24 -27.53
CA GLU A 62 -1.89 -14.00 -28.33
C GLU A 62 -3.27 -13.30 -28.26
N HIS A 63 -4.33 -14.07 -28.03
CA HIS A 63 -5.71 -13.56 -27.86
C HIS A 63 -6.15 -13.49 -26.39
N GLY A 64 -5.21 -13.69 -25.45
CA GLY A 64 -5.47 -13.78 -24.02
C GLY A 64 -5.95 -15.15 -23.55
N TYR A 65 -6.36 -15.23 -22.28
CA TYR A 65 -6.95 -16.44 -21.71
C TYR A 65 -8.36 -16.69 -22.27
N THR A 66 -8.84 -17.91 -22.13
CA THR A 66 -10.21 -18.29 -22.54
C THR A 66 -11.23 -17.38 -21.86
N GLU A 67 -12.11 -16.75 -22.63
CA GLU A 67 -13.12 -15.82 -22.11
C GLU A 67 -13.97 -16.48 -21.02
N GLY A 68 -14.18 -15.77 -19.90
CA GLY A 68 -14.89 -16.29 -18.73
C GLY A 68 -14.09 -17.21 -17.82
N SER A 69 -12.84 -17.58 -18.18
CA SER A 69 -11.95 -18.30 -17.26
C SER A 69 -11.47 -17.43 -16.10
N PHE A 70 -11.10 -18.05 -14.97
CA PHE A 70 -10.57 -17.34 -13.81
C PHE A 70 -9.35 -16.46 -14.16
N LEU A 71 -8.44 -16.99 -14.99
CA LEU A 71 -7.25 -16.27 -15.43
C LEU A 71 -7.60 -15.09 -16.34
N TRP A 72 -8.63 -15.22 -17.20
CA TRP A 72 -9.15 -14.11 -18.00
C TRP A 72 -9.75 -13.01 -17.14
N VAL A 73 -10.52 -13.35 -16.10
CA VAL A 73 -11.10 -12.36 -15.17
C VAL A 73 -10.00 -11.57 -14.45
N ILE A 74 -8.97 -12.26 -13.98
CA ILE A 74 -7.82 -11.60 -13.36
C ILE A 74 -7.15 -10.72 -14.39
N GLN A 75 -6.75 -11.26 -15.55
CA GLN A 75 -6.07 -10.55 -16.63
C GLN A 75 -6.81 -9.25 -17.01
N ASN A 76 -8.10 -9.34 -17.26
CA ASN A 76 -8.95 -8.24 -17.72
C ASN A 76 -9.28 -7.22 -16.61
N MET A 77 -8.98 -7.51 -15.35
CA MET A 77 -9.18 -6.57 -14.25
C MET A 77 -8.16 -5.42 -14.33
N TYR A 78 -8.64 -4.19 -14.32
CA TYR A 78 -7.76 -3.03 -14.30
C TYR A 78 -6.84 -3.06 -13.07
N PHE A 79 -5.56 -2.73 -13.27
CA PHE A 79 -4.49 -2.95 -12.30
C PHE A 79 -4.80 -2.33 -10.93
N GLN A 80 -5.46 -1.18 -10.90
CA GLN A 80 -5.78 -0.46 -9.66
C GLN A 80 -6.84 -1.18 -8.81
N TYR A 81 -7.81 -1.87 -9.42
CA TYR A 81 -8.74 -2.72 -8.66
C TYR A 81 -8.02 -3.91 -8.05
N TYR A 82 -7.10 -4.52 -8.80
CA TYR A 82 -6.25 -5.60 -8.27
C TYR A 82 -5.41 -5.11 -7.08
N SER A 83 -4.81 -3.91 -7.18
CA SER A 83 -4.06 -3.29 -6.07
C SER A 83 -4.91 -3.11 -4.80
N VAL A 84 -6.19 -2.75 -4.94
CA VAL A 84 -7.12 -2.66 -3.79
C VAL A 84 -7.36 -4.04 -3.17
N ILE A 85 -7.46 -5.10 -3.97
CA ILE A 85 -7.60 -6.46 -3.46
C ILE A 85 -6.35 -6.88 -2.68
N ILE A 86 -5.14 -6.65 -3.22
CA ILE A 86 -3.88 -6.92 -2.51
C ILE A 86 -3.85 -6.14 -1.19
N PHE A 87 -4.21 -4.85 -1.22
CA PHE A 87 -4.28 -4.00 -0.03
C PHE A 87 -5.19 -4.61 1.05
N LEU A 88 -6.42 -5.00 0.70
CA LEU A 88 -7.39 -5.56 1.65
C LEU A 88 -6.92 -6.90 2.22
N VAL A 89 -6.39 -7.80 1.39
CA VAL A 89 -5.90 -9.11 1.83
C VAL A 89 -4.67 -8.97 2.73
N SER A 90 -3.73 -8.09 2.38
CA SER A 90 -2.57 -7.80 3.22
C SER A 90 -3.00 -7.17 4.55
N LEU A 91 -4.00 -6.28 4.56
CA LEU A 91 -4.52 -5.70 5.79
C LEU A 91 -5.18 -6.75 6.69
N ALA A 92 -6.01 -7.62 6.11
CA ALA A 92 -6.65 -8.71 6.83
C ALA A 92 -5.60 -9.68 7.41
N THR A 93 -4.55 -10.00 6.65
CA THR A 93 -3.45 -10.86 7.10
C THR A 93 -2.64 -10.18 8.20
N LEU A 94 -2.33 -8.90 8.05
CA LEU A 94 -1.60 -8.12 9.06
C LEU A 94 -2.34 -8.13 10.40
N ILE A 95 -3.63 -7.83 10.39
CA ILE A 95 -4.47 -7.81 11.59
C ILE A 95 -4.64 -9.23 12.13
N GLY A 96 -5.07 -10.18 11.29
CA GLY A 96 -5.34 -11.56 11.70
C GLY A 96 -4.12 -12.24 12.33
N VAL A 97 -2.96 -12.19 11.67
CA VAL A 97 -1.73 -12.81 12.17
C VAL A 97 -1.18 -12.07 13.39
N SER A 98 -1.22 -10.73 13.42
CA SER A 98 -0.80 -9.98 14.60
C SER A 98 -1.68 -10.26 15.82
N TYR A 99 -2.97 -10.52 15.60
CA TYR A 99 -3.90 -10.82 16.68
C TYR A 99 -3.78 -12.28 17.16
N ALA A 100 -3.44 -13.21 16.27
CA ALA A 100 -3.23 -14.62 16.56
C ALA A 100 -1.84 -14.94 17.15
N THR A 101 -0.90 -14.01 17.10
CA THR A 101 0.46 -14.19 17.64
C THR A 101 0.68 -13.34 18.88
N ALA A 102 1.76 -13.61 19.62
CA ALA A 102 2.07 -12.91 20.85
C ALA A 102 2.16 -11.38 20.63
N PRO A 103 1.65 -10.57 21.57
CA PRO A 103 1.75 -9.12 21.49
C PRO A 103 3.22 -8.68 21.46
N PRO A 104 3.54 -7.60 20.72
CA PRO A 104 4.90 -7.07 20.68
C PRO A 104 5.29 -6.54 22.07
N CYS A 105 6.56 -6.74 22.46
CA CYS A 105 7.08 -6.20 23.71
C CYS A 105 7.07 -4.66 23.66
N SER A 106 6.52 -4.02 24.71
CA SER A 106 6.36 -2.56 24.79
C SER A 106 7.65 -1.78 24.56
N ASP A 107 8.80 -2.33 24.99
CA ASP A 107 10.12 -1.71 24.82
C ASP A 107 10.55 -1.64 23.34
N ARG A 108 10.10 -2.56 22.49
CA ARG A 108 10.46 -2.57 21.06
C ARG A 108 9.61 -1.63 20.21
N ILE A 109 8.48 -1.16 20.72
CA ILE A 109 7.54 -0.29 19.99
C ILE A 109 7.56 1.14 20.52
N GLN A 110 8.35 1.43 21.56
CA GLN A 110 8.45 2.75 22.18
C GLN A 110 8.99 3.77 21.16
N GLY A 111 8.26 4.87 20.92
CA GLY A 111 8.61 5.89 19.92
C GLY A 111 8.38 5.52 18.44
N LEU A 112 7.99 4.28 18.11
CA LEU A 112 7.80 3.82 16.73
C LEU A 112 6.34 3.85 16.24
N THR A 113 5.38 4.04 17.15
CA THR A 113 3.95 4.06 16.86
C THR A 113 3.34 5.34 17.41
N PHE A 114 2.33 5.94 16.77
CA PHE A 114 1.72 7.19 17.23
C PHE A 114 1.23 7.15 18.69
N GLY A 115 0.78 5.97 19.14
CA GLY A 115 0.36 5.81 20.53
C GLY A 115 1.52 5.67 21.52
N THR A 116 2.72 5.30 21.10
CA THR A 116 3.92 5.13 21.95
C THR A 116 4.88 6.31 21.89
N LEU A 117 4.54 7.35 21.12
CA LEU A 117 5.24 8.63 21.12
C LEU A 117 5.18 9.24 22.53
N SER A 118 6.35 9.61 23.06
CA SER A 118 6.45 10.37 24.30
C SER A 118 5.94 11.79 24.07
N ASP A 119 5.49 12.46 25.13
CA ASP A 119 5.15 13.89 25.07
C ASP A 119 6.38 14.75 24.69
N GLU A 120 7.58 14.23 24.94
CA GLU A 120 8.83 14.85 24.48
C GLU A 120 9.00 14.78 22.95
N ASP A 121 8.60 13.67 22.31
CA ASP A 121 8.66 13.50 20.85
C ASP A 121 7.65 14.42 20.15
N ARG A 122 6.48 14.61 20.76
CA ARG A 122 5.47 15.57 20.27
C ARG A 122 5.96 17.02 20.36
N ARG A 123 6.66 17.39 21.45
CA ARG A 123 7.27 18.72 21.57
C ARG A 123 8.37 18.92 20.53
N LYS A 124 9.22 17.93 20.27
CA LYS A 124 10.28 18.00 19.25
C LYS A 124 9.70 18.12 17.83
N SER A 125 8.63 17.39 17.49
CA SER A 125 7.92 17.56 16.20
C SER A 125 7.24 18.92 16.06
N ARG A 126 6.67 19.49 17.13
CA ARG A 126 6.10 20.85 17.06
C ARG A 126 7.17 21.92 16.96
N ALA A 127 8.33 21.70 17.58
CA ALA A 127 9.44 22.64 17.52
C ALA A 127 10.18 22.62 16.17
N SER A 128 10.01 21.57 15.37
CA SER A 128 10.71 21.45 14.09
C SER A 128 10.03 22.19 12.94
N TRP A 129 8.75 22.56 13.03
CA TRP A 129 8.01 23.20 11.93
C TRP A 129 7.60 24.63 12.30
N GLY A 130 7.93 25.59 11.45
CA GLY A 130 7.68 27.02 11.70
C GLY A 130 6.38 27.54 11.05
N ALA A 131 6.00 28.77 11.39
CA ALA A 131 4.86 29.45 10.73
C ALA A 131 5.05 29.58 9.21
N GLY A 132 6.30 29.71 8.74
CA GLY A 132 6.64 29.72 7.31
C GLY A 132 6.32 28.41 6.59
N ASP A 133 6.57 27.25 7.22
CA ASP A 133 6.26 25.94 6.64
C ASP A 133 4.74 25.74 6.51
N VAL A 134 3.99 26.21 7.50
CA VAL A 134 2.52 26.16 7.50
C VAL A 134 1.94 27.04 6.38
N VAL A 135 2.40 28.29 6.26
CA VAL A 135 1.94 29.20 5.21
C VAL A 135 2.26 28.63 3.83
N THR A 136 3.47 28.13 3.63
CA THR A 136 3.89 27.53 2.35
C THR A 136 3.03 26.30 2.02
N SER A 137 2.75 25.45 3.00
CA SER A 137 1.89 24.27 2.81
C SER A 137 0.46 24.66 2.42
N ILE A 138 -0.10 25.72 3.04
CA ILE A 138 -1.42 26.25 2.69
C ILE A 138 -1.43 26.80 1.26
N VAL A 139 -0.42 27.56 0.87
CA VAL A 139 -0.30 28.11 -0.49
C VAL A 139 -0.26 26.99 -1.52
N VAL A 140 0.55 25.95 -1.30
CA VAL A 140 0.63 24.78 -2.19
C VAL A 140 -0.74 24.09 -2.29
N MET A 141 -1.44 23.90 -1.18
CA MET A 141 -2.79 23.33 -1.19
C MET A 141 -3.79 24.18 -1.99
N ILE A 142 -3.76 25.51 -1.84
CA ILE A 142 -4.64 26.41 -2.60
C ILE A 142 -4.34 26.29 -4.10
N ILE A 143 -3.07 26.28 -4.50
CA ILE A 143 -2.67 26.12 -5.91
C ILE A 143 -3.20 24.80 -6.48
N ILE A 144 -3.06 23.69 -5.75
CA ILE A 144 -3.57 22.38 -6.18
C ILE A 144 -5.09 22.43 -6.38
N VAL A 145 -5.84 23.02 -5.44
CA VAL A 145 -7.29 23.13 -5.53
C VAL A 145 -7.71 24.01 -6.72
N VAL A 146 -7.06 25.16 -6.90
CA VAL A 146 -7.32 26.07 -8.02
C VAL A 146 -7.05 25.38 -9.35
N ALA A 147 -5.93 24.68 -9.48
CA ALA A 147 -5.61 23.91 -10.68
C ALA A 147 -6.67 22.84 -10.96
N TYR A 148 -7.08 22.08 -9.95
CA TYR A 148 -8.14 21.07 -10.09
C TYR A 148 -9.48 21.67 -10.52
N LEU A 149 -9.84 22.85 -10.04
CA LEU A 149 -11.08 23.54 -10.42
C LEU A 149 -10.98 24.14 -11.83
N TYR A 150 -9.82 24.68 -12.20
CA TYR A 150 -9.57 25.27 -13.51
C TYR A 150 -9.64 24.23 -14.64
N PHE A 151 -9.01 23.06 -14.46
CA PHE A 151 -9.02 21.96 -15.44
C PHE A 151 -10.25 21.04 -15.35
N ARG A 152 -11.26 21.41 -14.56
CA ARG A 152 -12.53 20.69 -14.47
C ARG A 152 -13.56 21.14 -15.50
N GLY A 153 -13.35 22.31 -16.11
CA GLY A 153 -14.12 22.82 -17.26
C GLY A 153 -13.42 22.49 -18.57
#